data_AF-W2X0V1-F1
#
_entry.id   AF-W2X0V1-F1
#
_cell.length_a   1.000
_cell.length_b   1.000
_cell.length_c   1.000
_cell.angle_alpha   90.00
_cell.angle_beta   90.00
_cell.angle_gamma   90.00
#
_symmetry.space_group_name_H-M   'P 1'
#
loop_
_entity.id
_entity.type
_entity.pdbx_description
1 polymer ?
#
loop_
_entity_poly.entity_id
_entity_poly.type
_entity_poly.pdbx_seq_one_letter_code
_entity_poly.pdbx_strand_id
1 'polypeptide(L)'
;MLNRSGHGFLCPGFGALCLFKARHPLPADIPIVVFVSAHSHPDCVSSSAISKVIRQAPVELGDDPADFSPHSLRAGGASHM
;
A
#
# COMPACT_ATOMS: atom_id res chain seq x y z
N MET A 1 15.28 -6.02 17.99
CA MET A 1 14.24 -6.30 19.02
C MET A 1 13.18 -5.22 18.89
N LEU A 2 12.09 -5.48 18.14
CA LEU A 2 11.04 -4.49 17.84
C LEU A 2 10.06 -4.44 19.03
N ASN A 3 10.45 -3.75 20.10
CA ASN A 3 9.69 -3.76 21.35
C ASN A 3 8.67 -2.62 21.39
N ARG A 4 7.39 -3.01 21.29
CA ARG A 4 6.18 -2.36 21.81
C ARG A 4 5.81 -0.96 21.29
N SER A 5 4.92 -0.91 20.28
CA SER A 5 4.17 0.31 19.94
C SER A 5 2.91 0.53 20.81
N GLY A 6 2.65 -0.30 21.83
CA GLY A 6 1.52 -0.11 22.76
C GLY A 6 0.11 -0.22 22.14
N HIS A 7 -0.03 -0.63 20.87
CA HIS A 7 -1.34 -0.76 20.23
C HIS A 7 -1.96 -2.14 20.48
N GLY A 8 -3.22 -2.15 20.95
CA GLY A 8 -3.98 -3.35 21.32
C GLY A 8 -4.44 -4.22 20.15
N PHE A 9 -4.30 -3.73 18.92
CA PHE A 9 -4.58 -4.49 17.70
C PHE A 9 -3.30 -4.52 16.86
N LEU A 10 -2.60 -5.65 16.95
CA LEU A 10 -1.36 -6.00 16.23
C LEU A 10 -0.13 -5.14 16.57
N CYS A 11 0.78 -5.74 17.35
CA CYS A 11 2.17 -5.30 17.41
C CYS A 11 2.73 -5.20 15.99
N PRO A 12 3.24 -4.04 15.53
CA PRO A 12 3.79 -3.87 14.19
C PRO A 12 4.87 -4.92 13.85
N GLY A 13 5.65 -5.34 14.86
CA GLY A 13 6.62 -6.43 14.72
C GLY A 13 5.98 -7.79 14.46
N PHE A 14 4.85 -8.11 15.12
CA PHE A 14 4.10 -9.35 14.88
C PHE A 14 3.38 -9.31 13.52
N GLY A 15 2.80 -8.17 13.15
CA GLY A 15 2.21 -7.97 11.82
C GLY A 15 3.24 -8.18 10.71
N ALA A 16 4.42 -7.57 10.83
CA ALA A 16 5.52 -7.77 9.89
C ALA A 16 6.01 -9.23 9.86
N LEU A 17 6.05 -9.92 11.01
CA LEU A 17 6.45 -11.33 11.08
C LEU A 17 5.40 -12.25 10.42
N CYS A 18 4.10 -11.97 10.60
CA CYS A 18 3.02 -12.70 9.94
C CYS A 18 3.05 -12.48 8.43
N LEU A 19 3.28 -11.24 7.97
CA LEU A 19 3.49 -10.91 6.56
C LEU A 19 4.75 -11.60 5.99
N PHE A 20 5.84 -11.65 6.74
CA PHE A 20 7.07 -12.35 6.35
C PHE A 20 6.89 -13.87 6.29
N LYS A 21 6.06 -14.43 7.18
CA LYS A 21 5.71 -15.86 7.19
C LYS A 21 4.68 -16.23 6.11
N ALA A 22 3.97 -15.27 5.53
CA ALA A 22 3.18 -15.49 4.33
C ALA A 22 4.15 -15.77 3.17
N ARG A 23 4.42 -17.06 2.92
CA ARG A 23 5.37 -17.55 1.91
C ARG A 23 4.96 -17.27 0.46
N HIS A 24 3.84 -16.59 0.25
CA HIS A 24 3.30 -16.27 -1.05
C HIS A 24 3.08 -14.76 -1.14
N PRO A 25 3.32 -14.15 -2.31
CA PRO A 25 2.90 -12.79 -2.55
C PRO A 25 1.41 -12.67 -2.23
N LEU A 26 1.06 -11.65 -1.45
CA LEU A 26 -0.32 -11.38 -1.11
C LEU A 26 -1.13 -11.24 -2.41
N PRO A 27 -2.37 -11.74 -2.46
CA PRO A 27 -3.24 -11.55 -3.62
C PRO A 27 -3.29 -10.06 -3.98
N ALA A 28 -3.21 -9.73 -5.26
CA ALA A 28 -3.21 -8.33 -5.70
C ALA A 28 -4.51 -7.60 -5.32
N ASP A 29 -5.57 -8.36 -5.07
CA ASP A 29 -6.90 -7.87 -4.72
C ASP A 29 -7.12 -7.72 -3.21
N ILE A 30 -6.08 -7.91 -2.38
CA ILE A 30 -6.24 -7.59 -0.95
C ILE A 30 -6.53 -6.09 -0.78
N PRO A 31 -7.46 -5.73 0.11
CA PRO A 31 -7.69 -4.33 0.46
C PRO A 31 -6.45 -3.79 1.17
N ILE A 32 -5.87 -2.72 0.64
CA ILE A 32 -4.70 -2.04 1.24
C ILE A 32 -5.06 -0.71 1.88
N VAL A 33 -6.18 -0.11 1.48
CA VAL A 33 -6.76 1.08 2.07
C VAL A 33 -8.23 0.78 2.33
N VAL A 34 -8.70 1.08 3.54
CA VAL A 34 -10.12 1.06 3.90
C VAL A 34 -10.48 2.48 4.31
N PHE A 35 -11.54 3.03 3.74
CA PHE A 35 -11.99 4.40 4.01
C PHE A 35 -13.52 4.42 4.11
N VAL A 36 -14.05 5.49 4.70
CA VAL A 36 -15.49 5.73 4.71
C VAL A 36 -15.84 6.53 3.46
N SER A 37 -16.66 5.95 2.59
CA SER A 37 -17.12 6.62 1.37
C SER A 37 -18.04 7.81 1.70
N ALA A 38 -18.33 8.64 0.69
CA ALA A 38 -19.28 9.75 0.82
C ALA A 38 -20.69 9.31 1.27
N HIS A 39 -21.03 8.03 1.06
CA HIS A 39 -22.30 7.42 1.48
C HIS A 39 -22.25 6.83 2.89
N SER A 40 -21.21 7.14 3.68
CA SER A 40 -21.00 6.59 5.03
C SER A 40 -20.83 5.06 5.10
N HIS A 41 -20.51 4.42 3.97
CA HIS A 41 -20.21 2.99 3.92
C HIS A 41 -18.70 2.74 3.89
N PRO A 42 -18.19 1.72 4.62
CA PRO A 42 -16.81 1.27 4.48
C PRO A 42 -16.57 0.81 3.04
N ASP A 43 -15.55 1.38 2.42
CA ASP A 43 -15.09 1.02 1.08
C ASP A 43 -13.59 0.76 1.13
N CYS A 44 -13.07 0.09 0.12
CA CYS A 44 -11.67 -0.29 0.07
C CYS A 44 -11.06 -0.16 -1.32
N VAL A 45 -9.76 0.10 -1.33
CA VAL A 45 -8.96 0.10 -2.57
C VAL A 45 -7.95 -1.04 -2.47
N SER A 46 -7.91 -1.87 -3.52
CA SER A 46 -6.96 -2.97 -3.64
C SER A 46 -5.58 -2.50 -4.06
N SER A 47 -4.57 -3.34 -3.84
CA SER A 47 -3.21 -3.06 -4.32
C SER A 47 -3.15 -2.98 -5.85
N SER A 48 -3.94 -3.79 -6.55
CA SER A 48 -4.07 -3.78 -8.01
C SER A 48 -4.64 -2.45 -8.51
N ALA A 49 -5.68 -1.93 -7.86
CA ALA A 49 -6.31 -0.65 -8.23
C ALA A 49 -5.34 0.53 -8.05
N ILE A 50 -4.63 0.61 -6.92
CA ILE A 50 -3.63 1.69 -6.70
C ILE A 50 -2.50 1.59 -7.72
N SER A 51 -1.97 0.38 -7.95
CA SER A 51 -0.88 0.18 -8.91
C SER A 51 -1.27 0.60 -10.31
N LYS A 52 -2.51 0.33 -10.73
CA LYS A 52 -3.04 0.76 -12.02
C LYS A 52 -3.05 2.29 -12.14
N VAL A 53 -3.60 2.99 -11.14
CA VAL A 53 -3.68 4.46 -11.15
C VAL A 53 -2.29 5.09 -11.17
N ILE A 54 -1.36 4.60 -10.33
CA ILE A 54 0.02 5.11 -10.28
C ILE A 54 0.74 4.94 -11.62
N ARG A 55 0.50 3.82 -12.33
CA ARG A 55 1.09 3.58 -13.65
C ARG A 55 0.43 4.36 -14.76
N GLN A 56 -0.77 4.90 -14.56
CA GLN A 56 -1.46 5.63 -15.62
C GLN A 56 -1.00 7.09 -15.71
N ALA A 57 -0.69 7.73 -14.58
CA ALA A 57 -0.23 9.13 -14.57
C ALA A 57 1.08 9.39 -15.39
N PRO A 58 2.12 8.53 -15.32
CA PRO A 58 3.34 8.72 -16.10
C PRO A 58 3.15 8.60 -17.62
N VAL A 59 2.15 7.81 -18.06
CA VAL A 59 1.84 7.67 -19.49
C VAL A 59 1.43 9.01 -20.10
N GLU A 60 0.73 9.86 -19.34
CA GLU A 60 0.35 11.21 -19.79
C GLU A 60 1.56 12.16 -19.90
N LEU A 61 2.66 11.83 -19.22
CA LEU A 61 3.91 12.59 -19.22
C LEU A 61 4.93 12.05 -20.23
N GLY A 62 4.64 10.92 -20.89
CA GLY A 62 5.55 10.25 -21.82
C GLY A 62 6.61 9.38 -21.15
N ASP A 63 6.48 9.13 -19.85
CA ASP A 63 7.40 8.29 -19.08
C ASP A 63 7.01 6.80 -19.18
N ASP A 64 7.97 5.90 -18.91
CA ASP A 64 7.70 4.47 -18.85
C ASP A 64 6.93 4.12 -17.56
N PRO A 65 5.68 3.64 -17.64
CA PRO A 65 4.89 3.26 -16.47
C PRO A 65 5.51 2.11 -15.65
N ALA A 66 6.45 1.34 -16.21
CA ALA A 66 7.14 0.27 -15.49
C ALA A 66 8.01 0.80 -14.33
N ASP A 67 8.49 2.04 -14.42
CA ASP A 67 9.32 2.69 -13.40
C ASP A 67 8.50 3.17 -12.18
N PHE A 68 7.17 3.11 -12.27
CA PHE A 68 6.27 3.65 -11.26
C PHE A 68 5.52 2.54 -10.51
N SER A 69 5.52 2.68 -9.19
CA SER A 69 4.90 1.75 -8.26
C SER A 69 4.45 2.48 -6.99
N PRO A 70 3.58 1.86 -6.17
CA PRO A 70 3.26 2.39 -4.84
C PRO A 70 4.51 2.67 -3.99
N HIS A 71 5.58 1.87 -4.16
CA HIS A 71 6.83 2.06 -3.45
C HIS A 71 7.58 3.32 -3.93
N SER A 72 7.68 3.55 -5.23
CA SER A 72 8.35 4.75 -5.75
C SER A 72 7.59 6.02 -5.39
N LEU A 73 6.24 5.99 -5.40
CA LEU A 73 5.43 7.11 -4.92
C LEU A 73 5.72 7.44 -3.44
N ARG A 74 5.76 6.41 -2.57
CA ARG A 74 6.10 6.60 -1.16
C ARG A 74 7.52 7.15 -0.97
N ALA A 75 8.50 6.57 -1.68
CA ALA A 75 9.90 6.98 -1.58
C ALA A 75 10.10 8.43 -2.05
N GLY A 76 9.53 8.79 -3.22
CA GLY A 76 9.57 10.15 -3.75
C GLY A 76 8.91 11.16 -2.81
N GLY A 77 7.74 10.83 -2.26
CA GLY A 77 7.09 11.67 -1.26
C GLY A 77 7.94 11.90 -0.01
N ALA A 78 8.66 10.88 0.47
CA ALA A 78 9.57 11.02 1.61
C ALA A 78 10.83 11.85 1.29
N SER A 79 11.32 11.81 0.04
CA SER A 79 12.49 12.58 -0.39
C SER A 79 12.18 14.06 -0.67
N HIS A 80 10.93 14.41 -0.94
CA HIS A 80 10.49 15.76 -1.30
C HIS A 80 9.74 16.50 -0.18
N MET A 81 9.69 15.95 1.03
CA MET A 81 9.30 16.65 2.27
C MET A 81 10.51 17.30 2.95
#